data_AF-A0A5C1DKY8-F1
#
_entry.id   AF-A0A5C1DKY8-F1
#
_cell.length_a   1.000
_cell.length_b   1.000
_cell.length_c   1.000
_cell.angle_alpha   90.00
_cell.angle_beta   90.00
_cell.angle_gamma   90.00
#
_symmetry.space_group_name_H-M   'P 1'
#
loop_
_entity.id
_entity.type
_entity.pdbx_description
1 polymer ?
#
loop_
_entity_poly.entity_id
_entity_poly.type
_entity_poly.pdbx_seq_one_letter_code
_entity_poly.pdbx_strand_id
1 'polypeptide(L)'
;MHEISDIRILAPHAQPHAAARALYPVALSTDGERLAYRPGSPQALPERACLLESLLPEIRQLALHLAMRRGLPPGATPARIAEPADWLAARLLLLAWRQLEVGLDELAGLDEANRRAERLAEAAGWEWTPVLPVLSPARRADGVLRGWSDAPAPAMDEGAVPASLAFRRTAAARFAALFAR
;
A
#
# COMPACT_ATOMS: atom_id res chain seq x y z
N MET A 1 41.85 25.87 19.29
CA MET A 1 40.49 26.36 19.02
C MET A 1 39.97 25.52 17.86
N HIS A 2 39.09 24.58 18.18
CA HIS A 2 38.44 23.68 17.23
C HIS A 2 37.66 24.48 16.20
N GLU A 3 37.61 24.02 14.95
CA GLU A 3 36.33 23.72 14.29
C GLU A 3 36.54 23.10 12.89
N ILE A 4 36.03 21.87 12.78
CA ILE A 4 35.40 21.26 11.60
C ILE A 4 36.33 20.74 10.50
N SER A 5 36.91 19.58 10.80
CA SER A 5 36.92 18.44 9.88
C SER A 5 35.45 18.03 9.60
N ASP A 6 35.20 17.47 8.41
CA ASP A 6 33.99 16.73 8.03
C ASP A 6 32.90 17.46 7.20
N ILE A 7 33.28 18.04 6.06
CA ILE A 7 32.34 18.27 4.94
C ILE A 7 32.73 17.37 3.76
N ARG A 8 32.84 16.06 4.02
CA ARG A 8 33.12 15.04 2.99
C ARG A 8 32.06 13.94 2.91
N ILE A 9 30.81 14.24 3.28
CA ILE A 9 29.68 13.34 3.02
C ILE A 9 28.48 14.19 2.65
N LEU A 10 28.36 14.50 1.36
CA LEU A 10 27.12 14.79 0.60
C LEU A 10 27.55 15.10 -0.84
N ALA A 11 28.30 14.17 -1.45
CA ALA A 11 28.34 14.11 -2.90
C ALA A 11 26.98 13.55 -3.34
N PRO A 12 26.20 14.25 -4.18
CA PRO A 12 25.08 13.61 -4.84
C PRO A 12 25.69 12.53 -5.73
N HIS A 13 25.40 11.26 -5.41
CA HIS A 13 25.61 10.17 -6.35
C HIS A 13 24.79 10.50 -7.59
N ALA A 14 25.45 11.02 -8.61
CA ALA A 14 24.94 11.06 -9.97
C ALA A 14 24.78 9.60 -10.41
N GLN A 15 23.60 9.04 -10.13
CA GLN A 15 23.19 7.79 -10.75
C GLN A 15 22.95 8.07 -12.25
N PRO A 16 23.40 7.19 -13.15
CA PRO A 16 23.11 7.33 -14.57
C PRO A 16 21.61 7.44 -14.75
N HIS A 17 21.16 8.43 -15.52
CA HIS A 17 19.76 8.66 -15.88
C HIS A 17 19.18 7.44 -16.63
N ALA A 18 18.85 6.37 -15.91
CA ALA A 18 17.73 5.54 -16.30
C ALA A 18 16.54 6.50 -16.36
N ALA A 19 15.93 6.66 -17.53
CA ALA A 19 14.77 7.52 -17.70
C ALA A 19 13.81 7.24 -16.55
N ALA A 20 13.51 8.27 -15.74
CA ALA A 20 12.61 8.13 -14.61
C ALA A 20 11.31 7.52 -15.13
N ARG A 21 11.01 6.28 -14.73
CA ARG A 21 9.78 5.62 -15.15
C ARG A 21 8.61 6.51 -14.73
N ALA A 22 7.70 6.77 -15.65
CA ALA A 22 6.49 7.51 -15.35
C ALA A 22 5.70 6.74 -14.29
N LEU A 23 5.36 7.41 -13.18
CA LEU A 23 4.54 6.87 -12.12
C LEU A 23 3.14 7.48 -12.19
N TYR A 24 2.11 6.64 -12.12
CA TYR A 24 0.72 7.04 -12.25
C TYR A 24 0.02 7.05 -10.90
N PRO A 25 -0.67 8.14 -10.53
CA PRO A 25 -1.37 8.21 -9.25
C PRO A 25 -2.55 7.23 -9.22
N VAL A 26 -2.67 6.51 -8.11
CA VAL A 26 -3.78 5.59 -7.82
C VAL A 26 -4.23 5.87 -6.40
N ALA A 27 -5.40 6.49 -6.26
CA ALA A 27 -6.05 6.68 -4.97
C ALA A 27 -6.89 5.45 -4.61
N LEU A 28 -6.97 5.12 -3.32
CA LEU A 28 -7.76 4.03 -2.77
C LEU A 28 -8.56 4.54 -1.56
N SER A 29 -9.87 4.34 -1.58
CA SER A 29 -10.71 4.46 -0.38
C SER A 29 -10.55 3.20 0.47
N THR A 30 -10.20 3.36 1.75
CA THR A 30 -9.96 2.26 2.70
C THR A 30 -11.25 1.81 3.40
N ASP A 31 -12.36 1.85 2.67
CA ASP A 31 -13.69 1.50 3.17
C ASP A 31 -13.79 0.03 3.60
N GLY A 32 -13.07 -0.88 2.93
CA GLY A 32 -12.99 -2.30 3.26
C GLY A 32 -12.41 -2.57 4.65
N GLU A 33 -11.25 -2.01 4.97
CA GLU A 33 -10.64 -2.14 6.31
C GLU A 33 -11.55 -1.50 7.37
N ARG A 34 -12.04 -0.28 7.09
CA ARG A 34 -12.85 0.47 8.06
C ARG A 34 -14.13 -0.28 8.40
N LEU A 35 -14.88 -0.75 7.40
CA LEU A 35 -16.13 -1.49 7.60
C LEU A 35 -15.92 -2.85 8.25
N ALA A 36 -14.74 -3.47 8.11
CA ALA A 36 -14.41 -4.72 8.79
C ALA A 36 -14.35 -4.58 10.33
N TYR A 37 -14.05 -3.40 10.85
CA TYR A 37 -13.88 -3.17 12.31
C TYR A 37 -14.79 -2.09 12.90
N ARG A 38 -15.41 -1.26 12.05
CA ARG A 38 -16.33 -0.18 12.43
C ARG A 38 -17.50 -0.16 11.42
N PRO A 39 -18.46 -1.09 11.56
CA PRO A 39 -19.62 -1.12 10.68
C PRO A 39 -20.43 0.18 10.80
N GLY A 40 -20.91 0.70 9.67
CA GLY A 40 -21.67 1.95 9.59
C GLY A 40 -21.53 2.64 8.23
N SER A 41 -22.25 3.74 8.02
CA SER A 41 -22.21 4.46 6.75
C SER A 41 -20.82 5.09 6.48
N PRO A 42 -20.36 5.14 5.22
CA PRO A 42 -19.25 6.01 4.80
C PRO A 42 -19.48 7.45 5.25
N GLN A 43 -18.48 8.05 5.89
CA GLN A 43 -18.54 9.44 6.33
C GLN A 43 -18.19 10.42 5.21
N ALA A 44 -17.51 9.95 4.17
CA ALA A 44 -17.17 10.74 2.99
C ALA A 44 -17.34 9.89 1.71
N LEU A 45 -17.77 10.54 0.63
CA LEU A 45 -17.76 9.92 -0.69
C LEU A 45 -16.32 9.93 -1.22
N PRO A 46 -15.87 8.83 -1.85
CA PRO A 46 -14.56 8.77 -2.45
C PRO A 46 -14.46 9.78 -3.60
N GLU A 47 -13.26 10.32 -3.80
CA GLU A 47 -12.97 11.18 -4.94
C GLU A 47 -13.28 10.47 -6.26
N ARG A 48 -13.70 11.23 -7.29
CA ARG A 48 -14.13 10.64 -8.58
C ARG A 48 -13.09 9.70 -9.19
N ALA A 49 -11.80 10.00 -9.03
CA ALA A 49 -10.69 9.20 -9.51
C ALA A 49 -10.06 8.38 -8.37
N CYS A 50 -10.82 7.44 -7.80
CA CYS A 50 -10.37 6.61 -6.66
C CYS A 50 -10.91 5.17 -6.77
N LEU A 51 -10.10 4.19 -6.38
CA LEU A 51 -10.52 2.80 -6.24
C LEU A 51 -11.25 2.58 -4.90
N LEU A 52 -12.16 1.62 -4.85
CA LEU A 52 -12.89 1.22 -3.65
C LEU A 52 -12.35 -0.11 -3.13
N GLU A 53 -11.79 -0.12 -1.93
CA GLU A 53 -11.26 -1.35 -1.31
C GLU A 53 -12.37 -2.40 -1.11
N SER A 54 -13.61 -1.99 -0.86
CA SER A 54 -14.78 -2.87 -0.78
C SER A 54 -15.08 -3.66 -2.07
N LEU A 55 -14.61 -3.18 -3.23
CA LEU A 55 -14.73 -3.86 -4.52
C LEU A 55 -13.47 -4.64 -4.91
N LEU A 56 -12.47 -4.69 -4.03
CA LEU A 56 -11.20 -5.40 -4.19
C LEU A 56 -11.02 -6.42 -3.03
N PRO A 57 -11.84 -7.49 -2.98
CA PRO A 57 -11.85 -8.44 -1.86
C PRO A 57 -10.49 -9.12 -1.64
N GLU A 58 -9.66 -9.18 -2.67
CA GLU A 58 -8.30 -9.73 -2.64
C GLU A 58 -7.43 -9.01 -1.60
N ILE A 59 -7.65 -7.71 -1.35
CA ILE A 59 -6.93 -6.95 -0.32
C ILE A 59 -7.23 -7.51 1.07
N ARG A 60 -8.50 -7.73 1.40
CA ARG A 60 -8.90 -8.31 2.69
C ARG A 60 -8.37 -9.73 2.85
N GLN A 61 -8.46 -10.54 1.79
CA GLN A 61 -7.96 -11.92 1.80
C GLN A 61 -6.45 -11.96 2.08
N LEU A 62 -5.69 -11.10 1.41
CA LEU A 62 -4.25 -11.02 1.57
C LEU A 62 -3.85 -10.48 2.95
N ALA A 63 -4.55 -9.46 3.46
CA ALA A 63 -4.32 -8.94 4.80
C ALA A 63 -4.54 -10.01 5.88
N LEU A 64 -5.60 -10.82 5.75
CA LEU A 64 -5.83 -11.95 6.65
C LEU A 64 -4.76 -13.03 6.51
N HIS A 65 -4.31 -13.32 5.29
CA HIS A 65 -3.23 -14.28 5.06
C HIS A 65 -1.92 -13.82 5.72
N LEU A 66 -1.54 -12.56 5.54
CA LEU A 66 -0.37 -11.95 6.20
C LEU A 66 -0.48 -12.06 7.73
N ALA A 67 -1.66 -11.76 8.28
CA ALA A 67 -1.92 -11.88 9.71
C ALA A 67 -1.78 -13.32 10.22
N MET A 68 -2.27 -14.32 9.47
CA MET A 68 -2.10 -15.73 9.83
C MET A 68 -0.64 -16.18 9.77
N ARG A 69 0.13 -15.73 8.78
CA ARG A 69 1.57 -16.04 8.68
C ARG A 69 2.39 -15.47 9.83
N ARG A 70 2.01 -14.30 10.34
CA ARG A 70 2.63 -13.69 11.53
C ARG A 70 2.37 -14.52 12.80
N GLY A 71 1.30 -15.31 12.81
CA GLY A 71 0.80 -16.02 13.97
C GLY A 71 -0.14 -15.14 14.80
N LEU A 72 -1.14 -15.78 15.40
CA LEU A 72 -2.02 -15.13 16.37
C LEU A 72 -1.43 -15.27 17.78
N PRO A 73 -1.68 -14.30 18.68
CA PRO A 73 -1.32 -14.45 20.08
C PRO A 73 -2.00 -15.68 20.68
N PRO A 74 -1.35 -16.37 21.65
CA PRO A 74 -1.97 -17.51 22.32
C PRO A 74 -3.20 -17.08 23.11
N GLY A 75 -4.21 -17.95 23.17
CA GLY A 75 -5.47 -17.70 23.91
C GLY A 75 -6.65 -17.41 22.98
N ALA A 76 -7.53 -16.50 23.39
CA ALA A 76 -8.74 -16.17 22.64
C ALA A 76 -8.41 -15.44 21.32
N THR A 77 -9.15 -15.76 20.27
CA THR A 77 -9.03 -15.08 18.98
C THR A 77 -9.27 -13.58 19.14
N PRO A 78 -8.33 -12.71 18.69
CA PRO A 78 -8.48 -11.27 18.86
C PRO A 78 -9.64 -10.73 18.02
N ALA A 79 -10.29 -9.66 18.51
CA ALA A 79 -11.32 -8.95 17.78
C ALA A 79 -10.82 -8.39 16.43
N ARG A 80 -9.52 -8.10 16.35
CA ARG A 80 -8.82 -7.69 15.13
C ARG A 80 -7.73 -8.70 14.78
N ILE A 81 -8.02 -9.55 13.79
CA ILE A 81 -7.07 -10.53 13.27
C ILE A 81 -5.95 -9.84 12.48
N ALA A 82 -6.30 -9.04 11.46
CA ALA A 82 -5.34 -8.31 10.64
C ALA A 82 -5.13 -6.88 11.17
N GLU A 83 -3.88 -6.55 11.46
CA GLU A 83 -3.45 -5.23 11.94
C GLU A 83 -3.34 -4.21 10.80
N PRO A 84 -3.27 -2.89 11.07
CA PRO A 84 -3.11 -1.87 10.03
C PRO A 84 -1.96 -2.15 9.05
N ALA A 85 -0.83 -2.69 9.55
CA ALA A 85 0.31 -3.03 8.71
C ALA A 85 0.06 -4.24 7.79
N ASP A 86 -0.81 -5.19 8.16
CA ASP A 86 -1.22 -6.29 7.28
C ASP A 86 -2.06 -5.77 6.11
N TRP A 87 -3.01 -4.88 6.42
CA TRP A 87 -3.83 -4.21 5.41
C TRP A 87 -2.99 -3.35 4.48
N LEU A 88 -2.06 -2.56 5.02
CA LEU A 88 -1.18 -1.73 4.22
C LEU A 88 -0.29 -2.60 3.32
N ALA A 89 0.37 -3.63 3.85
CA ALA A 89 1.19 -4.55 3.06
C ALA A 89 0.42 -5.20 1.91
N ALA A 90 -0.82 -5.63 2.16
CA ALA A 90 -1.70 -6.16 1.12
C ALA A 90 -1.97 -5.14 0.00
N ARG A 91 -2.21 -3.87 0.36
CA ARG A 91 -2.40 -2.78 -0.61
C ARG A 91 -1.14 -2.52 -1.42
N LEU A 92 0.03 -2.47 -0.77
CA LEU A 92 1.31 -2.26 -1.45
C LEU A 92 1.53 -3.33 -2.53
N LEU A 93 1.31 -4.61 -2.20
CA LEU A 93 1.47 -5.74 -3.10
C LEU A 93 0.45 -5.72 -4.27
N LEU A 94 -0.84 -5.58 -3.97
CA LEU A 94 -1.89 -5.71 -4.99
C LEU A 94 -2.05 -4.48 -5.87
N LEU A 95 -1.79 -3.28 -5.33
CA LEU A 95 -1.79 -2.04 -6.13
C LEU A 95 -0.46 -1.84 -6.86
N ALA A 96 0.58 -2.57 -6.47
CA ALA A 96 1.95 -2.41 -6.97
C ALA A 96 2.41 -0.94 -6.89
N TRP A 97 2.15 -0.31 -5.75
CA TRP A 97 2.62 1.04 -5.49
C TRP A 97 4.15 1.03 -5.38
N ARG A 98 4.79 2.05 -5.94
CA ARG A 98 6.22 2.37 -5.81
C ARG A 98 6.46 3.50 -4.83
N GLN A 99 5.46 4.36 -4.70
CA GLN A 99 5.45 5.48 -3.76
C GLN A 99 4.11 5.54 -3.05
N LEU A 100 4.12 6.00 -1.80
CA LEU A 100 2.93 6.20 -0.99
C LEU A 100 2.99 7.55 -0.28
N GLU A 101 1.90 8.31 -0.39
CA GLU A 101 1.74 9.55 0.34
C GLU A 101 1.52 9.25 1.83
N VAL A 102 2.39 9.77 2.70
CA VAL A 102 2.37 9.51 4.15
C VAL A 102 2.73 10.74 4.97
N GLY A 103 2.17 10.83 6.18
CA GLY A 103 2.63 11.72 7.24
C GLY A 103 3.88 11.19 7.95
N LEU A 104 4.54 12.04 8.74
CA LEU A 104 5.72 11.65 9.52
C LEU A 104 5.41 10.56 10.56
N ASP A 105 4.23 10.60 11.15
CA ASP A 105 3.73 9.65 12.15
C ASP A 105 3.40 8.27 11.54
N GLU A 106 3.33 8.17 10.21
CA GLU A 106 2.95 6.96 9.49
C GLU A 106 4.16 6.19 8.94
N LEU A 107 5.36 6.77 8.99
CA LEU A 107 6.59 6.19 8.45
C LEU A 107 6.90 4.81 9.04
N ALA A 108 6.81 4.66 10.36
CA ALA A 108 7.05 3.37 11.02
C ALA A 108 6.02 2.30 10.59
N GLY A 109 4.79 2.71 10.30
CA GLY A 109 3.75 1.83 9.77
C GLY A 109 4.04 1.38 8.34
N LEU A 110 4.53 2.28 7.48
CA LEU A 110 4.98 1.95 6.12
C LEU A 110 6.17 0.99 6.14
N ASP A 111 7.16 1.21 7.01
CA ASP A 111 8.32 0.32 7.14
C ASP A 111 7.90 -1.10 7.53
N GLU A 112 7.00 -1.23 8.50
CA GLU A 112 6.48 -2.54 8.90
C GLU A 112 5.66 -3.21 7.79
N ALA A 113 4.86 -2.44 7.05
CA ALA A 113 4.13 -2.94 5.89
C ALA A 113 5.07 -3.43 4.77
N ASN A 114 6.12 -2.67 4.48
CA ASN A 114 7.16 -3.07 3.52
C ASN A 114 7.84 -4.39 3.95
N ARG A 115 8.23 -4.54 5.22
CA ARG A 115 8.80 -5.79 5.75
C ARG A 115 7.86 -6.98 5.66
N ARG A 116 6.54 -6.77 5.84
CA ARG A 116 5.53 -7.82 5.69
C ARG A 116 5.34 -8.21 4.23
N ALA A 117 5.30 -7.22 3.33
CA ALA A 117 5.19 -7.43 1.90
C ALA A 117 6.41 -8.18 1.34
N GLU A 118 7.61 -7.77 1.72
CA GLU A 118 8.88 -8.40 1.34
C GLU A 118 8.90 -9.88 1.69
N ARG A 119 8.65 -10.23 2.97
CA ARG A 119 8.63 -11.63 3.41
C ARG A 119 7.63 -12.50 2.64
N LEU A 120 6.47 -11.95 2.27
CA LEU A 120 5.50 -12.69 1.49
C LEU A 120 5.95 -12.83 0.02
N ALA A 121 6.46 -11.76 -0.58
CA ALA A 121 7.00 -11.77 -1.94
C ALA A 121 8.17 -12.76 -2.07
N GLU A 122 9.11 -12.74 -1.13
CA GLU A 122 10.23 -13.70 -1.07
C GLU A 122 9.75 -15.15 -0.96
N ALA A 123 8.73 -15.41 -0.14
CA ALA A 123 8.15 -16.75 -0.03
C ALA A 123 7.44 -17.20 -1.32
N ALA A 124 6.93 -16.26 -2.11
CA ALA A 124 6.44 -16.49 -3.47
C ALA A 124 7.58 -16.51 -4.52
N GLY A 125 8.81 -16.20 -4.14
CA GLY A 125 9.99 -15.98 -4.98
C GLY A 125 9.83 -14.87 -6.00
N TRP A 126 9.20 -13.77 -5.57
CA TRP A 126 9.13 -12.52 -6.30
C TRP A 126 10.21 -11.57 -5.81
N GLU A 127 10.76 -10.77 -6.72
CA GLU A 127 11.55 -9.62 -6.34
C GLU A 127 10.63 -8.52 -5.79
N TRP A 128 10.94 -8.04 -4.59
CA TRP A 128 10.23 -6.94 -3.96
C TRP A 128 11.12 -5.71 -3.91
N THR A 129 10.55 -4.56 -4.23
CA THR A 129 11.18 -3.25 -4.00
C THR A 129 10.31 -2.50 -3.00
N PRO A 130 10.88 -2.07 -1.85
CA PRO A 130 10.14 -1.32 -0.85
C PRO A 130 9.48 -0.07 -1.44
N VAL A 131 8.24 0.19 -1.01
CA VAL A 131 7.49 1.39 -1.38
C VAL A 131 8.07 2.58 -0.65
N LEU A 132 8.39 3.64 -1.40
CA LEU A 132 9.02 4.84 -0.86
C LEU A 132 7.98 5.84 -0.33
N PRO A 133 8.25 6.54 0.78
CA PRO A 133 7.36 7.58 1.28
C PRO A 133 7.43 8.84 0.40
N VAL A 134 6.28 9.43 0.14
CA VAL A 134 6.13 10.82 -0.33
C VAL A 134 5.53 11.59 0.83
N LEU A 135 6.33 12.46 1.45
CA LEU A 135 5.89 13.20 2.63
C LEU A 135 4.84 14.24 2.26
N SER A 136 3.66 14.11 2.88
CA SER A 136 2.59 15.11 2.76
C SER A 136 2.67 16.11 3.91
N PRO A 137 2.73 17.42 3.64
CA PRO A 137 2.76 18.44 4.69
C PRO A 137 1.39 18.66 5.32
N ALA A 138 0.31 18.16 4.71
CA ALA A 138 -1.06 18.32 5.18
C ALA A 138 -1.60 17.02 5.77
N ARG A 139 -2.48 17.14 6.77
CA ARG A 139 -3.23 15.99 7.28
C ARG A 139 -4.09 15.44 6.15
N ARG A 140 -3.83 14.18 5.75
CA ARG A 140 -4.60 13.50 4.72
C ARG A 140 -6.06 13.33 5.16
N ALA A 141 -6.98 13.31 4.20
CA ALA A 141 -8.36 12.97 4.48
C ALA A 141 -8.43 11.54 5.02
N ASP A 142 -9.09 11.37 6.18
CA ASP A 142 -9.28 10.05 6.78
C ASP A 142 -10.00 9.12 5.79
N GLY A 143 -9.47 7.92 5.61
CA GLY A 143 -10.11 6.89 4.77
C GLY A 143 -9.70 6.89 3.30
N VAL A 144 -8.71 7.68 2.88
CA VAL A 144 -8.14 7.64 1.52
C VAL A 144 -6.63 7.52 1.58
N LEU A 145 -6.06 6.61 0.80
CA LEU A 145 -4.64 6.48 0.52
C LEU A 145 -4.36 6.91 -0.91
N ARG A 146 -3.19 7.53 -1.14
CA ARG A 146 -2.71 7.92 -2.46
C ARG A 146 -1.33 7.35 -2.66
N GLY A 147 -1.18 6.50 -3.65
CA GLY A 147 0.12 5.99 -4.06
C GLY A 147 0.33 6.13 -5.55
N TRP A 148 1.50 5.73 -6.02
CA TRP A 148 1.83 5.77 -7.45
C TRP A 148 2.34 4.43 -7.92
N SER A 149 1.83 3.96 -9.07
CA SER A 149 2.18 2.67 -9.67
C SER A 149 2.85 2.86 -11.03
N ASP A 150 3.57 1.85 -11.52
CA ASP A 150 4.23 1.88 -12.84
C ASP A 150 3.25 1.86 -14.03
N ALA A 151 1.97 1.59 -13.77
CA ALA A 151 0.91 1.54 -14.78
C ALA A 151 -0.31 2.30 -14.28
N PRO A 152 -1.06 2.97 -15.18
CA PRO A 152 -2.30 3.64 -14.81
C PRO A 152 -3.34 2.62 -14.36
N ALA A 153 -4.16 3.00 -13.37
CA ALA A 153 -5.38 2.26 -13.08
C ALA A 153 -6.37 2.43 -14.26
N PRO A 154 -7.06 1.36 -14.69
CA PRO A 154 -8.00 1.42 -15.81
C PRO A 154 -9.28 2.18 -15.41
N ALA A 155 -9.93 2.83 -16.39
CA ALA A 155 -11.25 3.45 -16.27
C ALA A 155 -11.39 4.48 -15.11
N MET A 156 -10.30 5.16 -14.73
CA MET A 156 -10.29 6.14 -13.64
C MET A 156 -11.12 7.39 -13.94
N ASP A 157 -11.36 7.69 -15.22
CA ASP A 157 -12.21 8.75 -15.73
C ASP A 157 -13.71 8.37 -15.75
N GLU A 158 -14.03 7.08 -15.70
CA GLU A 158 -15.40 6.56 -15.66
C GLU A 158 -16.01 6.53 -14.25
N GLY A 159 -15.20 6.85 -13.23
CA GLY A 159 -15.61 6.92 -11.83
C GLY A 159 -15.19 5.70 -10.99
N ALA A 160 -15.38 5.80 -9.67
CA ALA A 160 -14.80 4.87 -8.71
C ALA A 160 -15.26 3.40 -8.87
N VAL A 161 -16.54 3.16 -9.16
CA VAL A 161 -17.07 1.80 -9.29
C VAL A 161 -16.55 1.11 -10.57
N PRO A 162 -16.69 1.68 -11.78
CA PRO A 162 -16.10 1.10 -12.98
C PRO A 162 -14.58 0.89 -12.87
N ALA A 163 -13.85 1.89 -12.36
CA ALA A 163 -12.41 1.79 -12.13
C ALA A 163 -12.03 0.61 -11.24
N SER A 164 -12.76 0.42 -10.12
CA SER A 164 -12.51 -0.67 -9.18
C SER A 164 -12.79 -2.05 -9.80
N LEU A 165 -13.89 -2.19 -10.52
CA LEU A 165 -14.24 -3.45 -11.19
C LEU A 165 -13.25 -3.79 -12.29
N ALA A 166 -12.78 -2.79 -13.05
CA ALA A 166 -11.75 -2.98 -14.06
C ALA A 166 -10.40 -3.36 -13.43
N PHE A 167 -9.99 -2.67 -12.35
CA PHE A 167 -8.76 -2.93 -11.62
C PHE A 167 -8.78 -4.30 -10.93
N ARG A 168 -9.95 -4.79 -10.49
CA ARG A 168 -10.09 -6.08 -9.79
C ARG A 168 -9.46 -7.23 -10.56
N ARG A 169 -9.53 -7.26 -11.89
CA ARG A 169 -8.87 -8.30 -12.70
C ARG A 169 -7.35 -8.31 -12.49
N THR A 170 -6.73 -7.13 -12.45
CA THR A 170 -5.31 -6.97 -12.16
C THR A 170 -4.99 -7.39 -10.73
N ALA A 171 -5.81 -6.98 -9.75
CA ALA A 171 -5.63 -7.37 -8.36
C ALA A 171 -5.75 -8.89 -8.17
N ALA A 172 -6.74 -9.53 -8.77
CA ALA A 172 -6.95 -10.98 -8.73
C ALA A 172 -5.80 -11.75 -9.38
N ALA A 173 -5.28 -11.29 -10.52
CA ALA A 173 -4.12 -11.91 -11.17
C ALA A 173 -2.88 -11.84 -10.28
N ARG A 174 -2.61 -10.66 -9.67
CA ARG A 174 -1.49 -10.48 -8.73
C ARG A 174 -1.67 -11.36 -7.49
N PHE A 175 -2.86 -11.38 -6.92
CA PHE A 175 -3.20 -12.22 -5.79
C PHE A 175 -2.95 -13.70 -6.10
N ALA A 176 -3.51 -14.22 -7.20
CA ALA A 176 -3.33 -15.61 -7.59
C ALA A 176 -1.86 -15.97 -7.79
N ALA A 177 -1.09 -15.06 -8.39
CA ALA A 177 0.31 -15.29 -8.70
C ALA A 177 1.21 -15.33 -7.43
N LEU A 178 0.78 -14.73 -6.29
CA LEU A 178 1.46 -14.89 -4.99
C LEU A 178 1.36 -16.33 -4.43
N PHE A 179 0.42 -17.14 -4.92
CA PHE A 179 0.13 -18.49 -4.41
C PHE A 179 0.31 -19.60 -5.45
N ALA A 180 0.85 -19.29 -6.64
CA ALA A 180 0.93 -20.23 -7.76
C ALA A 180 2.08 -21.25 -7.65
N ARG A 181 2.60 -21.53 -6.46
CA ARG A 181 3.76 -22.41 -6.21
C ARG A 181 3.40 -23.63 -5.40
#